data_AF-A0A2D0N1R2-F1
#
_entry.id   AF-A0A2D0N1R2-F1
#
_cell.length_a   1.000
_cell.length_b   1.000
_cell.length_c   1.000
_cell.angle_alpha   90.00
_cell.angle_beta   90.00
_cell.angle_gamma   90.00
#
_symmetry.space_group_name_H-M   'P 1'
#
loop_
_entity.id
_entity.type
_entity.pdbx_description
1 polymer ?
#
loop_
_entity_poly.entity_id
_entity_poly.type
_entity_poly.pdbx_seq_one_letter_code
_entity_poly.pdbx_strand_id
1 'polypeptide(L)'
;MKHRSWIKNYERNFEQLAKEIGDLRYDTLAEFLRLLSQKIEQDGQQDRSRGRTQLADSLQRAAANLEESAESIELAWRISEPFMYPPDIIQKIRQEFVDREKVREALKLISAYSLYWDGAESFRLVRCLLHGTHGNLQQLRKNIDLARMDWRDLIIQAEYEGGTQQLRNYNHPFGEAEMLPDDPI
;
A
#
# COMPACT_ATOMS: atom_id res chain seq x y z
N MET A 1 -9.71 -24.89 -22.46
CA MET A 1 -10.29 -24.16 -21.31
C MET A 1 -11.69 -23.69 -21.72
N LYS A 2 -12.67 -23.65 -20.81
CA LYS A 2 -13.96 -23.01 -21.11
C LYS A 2 -13.79 -21.50 -20.90
N HIS A 3 -13.89 -20.72 -21.97
CA HIS A 3 -13.89 -19.25 -21.87
C HIS A 3 -15.24 -18.79 -21.34
N ARG A 4 -15.24 -18.17 -20.16
CA ARG A 4 -16.45 -17.55 -19.60
C ARG A 4 -16.60 -16.16 -20.23
N SER A 5 -17.81 -15.76 -20.58
CA SER A 5 -18.09 -14.40 -21.04
C SER A 5 -18.42 -13.42 -19.92
N TRP A 6 -18.30 -13.84 -18.65
CA TRP A 6 -18.49 -12.96 -17.49
C TRP A 6 -17.76 -13.45 -16.24
N ILE A 7 -17.53 -12.52 -15.30
CA ILE A 7 -17.03 -12.79 -13.95
C ILE A 7 -18.22 -12.91 -13.00
N LYS A 8 -18.21 -13.94 -12.15
CA LYS A 8 -19.37 -14.33 -11.31
C LYS A 8 -19.87 -13.18 -10.41
N ASN A 9 -18.98 -12.31 -9.96
CA ASN A 9 -19.28 -11.27 -8.97
C ASN A 9 -19.55 -9.89 -9.58
N TYR A 10 -19.53 -9.75 -10.91
CA TYR A 10 -19.68 -8.45 -11.58
C TYR A 10 -20.93 -8.35 -12.46
N GLU A 11 -21.86 -9.32 -12.41
CA GLU A 11 -23.15 -9.27 -13.13
C GLU A 11 -23.08 -8.85 -14.61
N ARG A 12 -21.95 -9.09 -15.29
CA ARG A 12 -21.66 -8.63 -16.68
C ARG A 12 -21.47 -7.11 -16.84
N ASN A 13 -21.31 -6.38 -15.75
CA ASN A 13 -20.94 -4.97 -15.73
C ASN A 13 -19.42 -4.79 -15.79
N PHE A 14 -18.87 -4.80 -17.01
CA PHE A 14 -17.43 -4.59 -17.22
C PHE A 14 -16.98 -3.15 -16.97
N GLU A 15 -17.89 -2.17 -17.03
CA GLU A 15 -17.57 -0.78 -16.70
C GLU A 15 -17.24 -0.64 -15.21
N GLN A 16 -18.07 -1.22 -14.34
CA GLN A 16 -17.83 -1.24 -12.90
C GLN A 16 -16.52 -1.99 -12.57
N LEU A 17 -16.28 -3.13 -13.20
CA LEU A 17 -15.03 -3.87 -13.04
C LEU A 17 -13.80 -3.02 -13.44
N ALA A 18 -13.86 -2.36 -14.59
CA ALA A 18 -12.77 -1.53 -15.07
C ALA A 18 -12.50 -0.35 -14.12
N LYS A 19 -13.57 0.26 -13.59
CA LYS A 19 -13.46 1.31 -12.59
C LYS A 19 -12.79 0.80 -11.32
N GLU A 20 -13.26 -0.30 -10.75
CA GLU A 20 -12.69 -0.86 -9.52
C GLU A 20 -11.23 -1.30 -9.68
N ILE A 21 -10.86 -1.85 -10.83
CA ILE A 21 -9.45 -2.17 -11.13
C ILE A 21 -8.63 -0.87 -11.29
N GLY A 22 -9.17 0.14 -11.95
CA GLY A 22 -8.50 1.43 -12.16
C GLY A 22 -8.33 2.26 -10.89
N ASP A 23 -9.22 2.09 -9.92
CA ASP A 23 -9.17 2.74 -8.60
C ASP A 23 -8.19 2.05 -7.64
N LEU A 24 -7.58 0.92 -8.03
CA LEU A 24 -6.51 0.28 -7.25
C LEU A 24 -5.31 1.22 -7.12
N ARG A 25 -4.67 1.20 -5.95
CA ARG A 25 -3.38 1.85 -5.76
C ARG A 25 -2.37 1.31 -6.77
N TYR A 26 -1.53 2.18 -7.30
CA TYR A 26 -0.66 1.85 -8.44
C TYR A 26 0.23 0.62 -8.20
N ASP A 27 0.81 0.44 -7.02
CA ASP A 27 1.57 -0.79 -6.72
C ASP A 27 0.70 -2.07 -6.81
N THR A 28 -0.53 -2.00 -6.31
CA THR A 28 -1.52 -3.08 -6.31
C THR A 28 -2.03 -3.36 -7.73
N LEU A 29 -2.27 -2.31 -8.51
CA LEU A 29 -2.61 -2.42 -9.92
C LEU A 29 -1.47 -3.06 -10.72
N ALA A 30 -0.22 -2.66 -10.47
CA ALA A 30 0.94 -3.28 -11.11
C ALA A 30 1.05 -4.77 -10.77
N GLU A 31 0.84 -5.16 -9.50
CA GLU A 31 0.81 -6.57 -9.11
C GLU A 31 -0.32 -7.35 -9.79
N PHE A 32 -1.52 -6.79 -9.87
CA PHE A 32 -2.63 -7.36 -10.62
C PHE A 32 -2.27 -7.59 -12.11
N LEU A 33 -1.65 -6.60 -12.76
CA LEU A 33 -1.25 -6.69 -14.17
C LEU A 33 -0.19 -7.79 -14.39
N ARG A 34 0.77 -7.97 -13.48
CA ARG A 34 1.75 -9.06 -13.54
C ARG A 34 1.11 -10.43 -13.41
N LEU A 35 0.20 -10.59 -12.45
CA LEU A 35 -0.54 -11.84 -12.28
C LEU A 35 -1.38 -12.17 -13.52
N LEU A 36 -2.01 -11.16 -14.12
CA LEU A 36 -2.75 -11.32 -15.36
C LEU A 36 -1.83 -11.68 -16.53
N SER A 37 -0.69 -11.01 -16.67
CA SER A 37 0.36 -11.31 -17.65
C SER A 37 0.79 -12.78 -17.58
N GLN A 38 1.19 -13.25 -16.40
CA GLN A 38 1.58 -14.64 -16.16
C GLN A 38 0.47 -15.64 -16.54
N LYS A 39 -0.78 -15.34 -16.20
CA LYS A 39 -1.91 -16.21 -16.52
C LYS A 39 -2.14 -16.33 -18.03
N ILE A 40 -2.02 -15.22 -18.76
CA ILE A 40 -2.16 -15.16 -20.23
C ILE A 40 -0.98 -15.87 -20.91
N GLU A 41 0.24 -15.69 -20.39
CA GLU A 41 1.43 -16.39 -20.88
C GLU A 41 1.27 -17.92 -20.76
N GLN A 42 0.82 -18.41 -19.60
CA GLN A 42 0.55 -19.83 -19.37
C GLN A 42 -0.48 -20.39 -20.36
N ASP A 43 -1.53 -19.64 -20.70
CA ASP A 43 -2.51 -20.06 -21.71
C ASP A 43 -1.87 -20.11 -23.11
N GLY A 44 -1.02 -19.14 -23.44
CA GLY A 44 -0.23 -19.14 -24.67
C GLY A 44 0.68 -20.36 -24.80
N GLN A 45 1.36 -20.74 -23.71
CA GLN A 45 2.20 -21.94 -23.67
C GLN A 45 1.38 -23.22 -23.88
N GLN A 46 0.18 -23.31 -23.26
CA GLN A 46 -0.73 -24.45 -23.46
C GLN A 46 -1.27 -24.53 -24.89
N ASP A 47 -1.56 -23.39 -25.54
CA ASP A 47 -2.02 -23.40 -26.93
C ASP A 47 -0.87 -23.73 -27.88
N ARG A 48 0.36 -23.31 -27.58
CA ARG A 48 1.56 -23.70 -28.33
C ARG A 48 1.78 -25.21 -28.26
N SER A 49 1.66 -25.82 -27.08
CA SER A 49 1.81 -27.28 -26.92
C SER A 49 0.72 -28.09 -27.64
N ARG A 50 -0.40 -27.45 -28.02
CA ARG A 50 -1.48 -28.02 -28.83
C ARG A 50 -1.33 -27.70 -30.33
N GLY A 51 -0.21 -27.11 -30.76
CA GLY A 51 0.05 -26.76 -32.15
C GLY A 51 -0.66 -25.49 -32.65
N ARG A 52 -1.26 -24.69 -31.76
CA ARG A 52 -1.98 -23.45 -32.11
C ARG A 52 -1.04 -22.26 -32.08
N THR A 53 -0.01 -22.27 -32.92
CA THR A 53 1.11 -21.33 -32.84
C THR A 53 0.69 -19.86 -32.98
N GLN A 54 -0.21 -19.53 -33.91
CA GLN A 54 -0.67 -18.14 -34.10
C GLN A 54 -1.44 -17.60 -32.87
N LEU A 55 -2.24 -18.44 -32.23
CA LEU A 55 -2.96 -18.08 -31.01
C LEU A 55 -1.98 -17.90 -29.86
N ALA A 56 -1.03 -18.83 -29.70
CA ALA A 56 0.02 -18.74 -28.71
C ALA A 56 0.84 -17.46 -28.85
N ASP A 57 1.24 -17.10 -30.07
CA ASP A 57 2.03 -15.90 -30.33
C ASP A 57 1.25 -14.63 -29.99
N SER A 58 -0.04 -14.60 -30.30
CA SER A 58 -0.93 -13.50 -29.92
C SER A 58 -1.05 -13.36 -28.39
N LEU A 59 -1.20 -14.47 -27.67
CA LEU A 59 -1.27 -14.47 -26.21
C LEU A 59 0.07 -14.07 -25.57
N GLN A 60 1.19 -14.52 -26.11
CA GLN A 60 2.53 -14.11 -25.63
C GLN A 60 2.75 -12.60 -25.79
N ARG A 61 2.33 -12.01 -26.91
CA ARG A 61 2.39 -10.54 -27.08
C ARG A 61 1.48 -9.82 -26.09
N ALA A 62 0.28 -10.34 -25.86
CA ALA A 62 -0.64 -9.75 -24.88
C ALA A 62 -0.06 -9.77 -23.46
N ALA A 63 0.57 -10.89 -23.06
CA ALA A 63 1.28 -10.98 -21.78
C ALA A 63 2.43 -9.97 -21.69
N ALA A 64 3.28 -9.87 -22.72
CA ALA A 64 4.38 -8.90 -22.74
C ALA A 64 3.89 -7.45 -22.57
N ASN A 65 2.82 -7.06 -23.26
CA ASN A 65 2.24 -5.71 -23.13
C ASN A 65 1.66 -5.46 -21.72
N LEU A 66 1.11 -6.48 -21.06
CA LEU A 66 0.62 -6.38 -19.69
C LEU A 66 1.78 -6.21 -18.69
N GLU A 67 2.91 -6.90 -18.93
CA GLU A 67 4.11 -6.72 -18.11
C GLU A 67 4.68 -5.29 -18.25
N GLU A 68 4.79 -4.78 -19.48
CA GLU A 68 5.23 -3.39 -19.73
C GLU A 68 4.27 -2.36 -19.09
N SER A 69 2.96 -2.65 -19.12
CA SER A 69 1.96 -1.84 -18.43
C SER A 69 2.18 -1.86 -16.91
N ALA A 70 2.49 -3.02 -16.33
CA ALA A 70 2.80 -3.14 -14.90
C ALA A 70 4.04 -2.32 -14.52
N GLU A 71 5.10 -2.36 -15.33
CA GLU A 71 6.31 -1.54 -15.12
C GLU A 71 6.00 -0.04 -15.15
N SER A 72 5.18 0.38 -16.11
CA SER A 72 4.76 1.79 -16.26
C SER A 72 3.93 2.27 -15.05
N ILE A 73 3.00 1.45 -14.57
CA ILE A 73 2.20 1.75 -13.38
C ILE A 73 3.07 1.75 -12.12
N GLU A 74 4.05 0.86 -11.99
CA GLU A 74 4.99 0.89 -10.87
C GLU A 74 5.85 2.16 -10.89
N LEU A 75 6.25 2.64 -12.07
CA LEU A 75 6.91 3.93 -12.18
C LEU A 75 5.99 5.08 -11.73
N ALA A 76 4.72 5.06 -12.12
CA ALA A 76 3.73 6.03 -11.66
C ALA A 76 3.59 6.01 -10.13
N TRP A 77 3.58 4.82 -9.50
CA TRP A 77 3.63 4.70 -8.04
C TRP A 77 4.87 5.36 -7.46
N ARG A 78 6.07 5.08 -7.97
CA ARG A 78 7.31 5.67 -7.45
C ARG A 78 7.33 7.19 -7.54
N ILE A 79 6.67 7.75 -8.56
CA ILE A 79 6.51 9.20 -8.74
C ILE A 79 5.53 9.77 -7.72
N SER A 80 4.41 9.08 -7.47
CA SER A 80 3.32 9.59 -6.64
C SER A 80 3.45 9.26 -5.15
N GLU A 81 4.14 8.17 -4.79
CA GLU A 81 4.34 7.66 -3.43
C GLU A 81 4.80 8.75 -2.42
N PRO A 82 5.76 9.63 -2.74
CA PRO A 82 6.17 10.68 -1.81
C PRO A 82 5.07 11.70 -1.49
N PHE A 83 4.05 11.82 -2.34
CA PHE A 83 2.93 12.74 -2.18
C PHE A 83 1.68 12.09 -1.56
N MET A 84 1.73 10.79 -1.28
CA MET A 84 0.62 10.06 -0.66
C MET A 84 0.54 10.27 0.86
N TYR A 85 1.57 10.85 1.47
CA TYR A 85 1.60 11.16 2.90
C TYR A 85 1.81 12.66 3.14
N PRO A 86 1.24 13.19 4.24
CA PRO A 86 1.57 14.50 4.76
C PRO A 86 3.08 14.76 4.87
N PRO A 87 3.55 16.00 4.60
CA PRO A 87 4.98 16.33 4.65
C PRO A 87 5.68 15.96 5.95
N ASP A 88 4.99 16.08 7.09
CA ASP A 88 5.57 15.76 8.41
C ASP A 88 5.92 14.28 8.55
N ILE A 89 5.08 13.38 8.02
CA ILE A 89 5.34 11.94 8.01
C ILE A 89 6.54 11.62 7.13
N ILE A 90 6.60 12.19 5.92
CA ILE A 90 7.72 11.96 5.00
C ILE A 90 9.03 12.49 5.60
N GLN A 91 8.99 13.67 6.22
CA GLN A 91 10.14 14.27 6.87
C GLN A 91 10.61 13.40 8.05
N LYS A 92 9.67 12.93 8.90
CA LYS A 92 9.97 12.06 10.04
C LYS A 92 10.66 10.76 9.59
N ILE A 93 10.14 10.11 8.55
CA ILE A 93 10.75 8.89 7.99
C ILE A 93 12.17 9.15 7.50
N ARG A 94 12.38 10.22 6.72
CA ARG A 94 13.70 10.55 6.17
C ARG A 94 14.72 10.93 7.24
N GLN A 95 14.27 11.58 8.32
CA GLN A 95 15.12 11.96 9.45
C GLN A 95 15.55 10.75 10.29
N GLU A 96 14.64 9.81 10.55
CA GLU A 96 14.93 8.68 11.43
C GLU A 96 15.57 7.49 10.68
N PHE A 97 15.09 7.17 9.48
CA PHE A 97 15.58 6.06 8.67
C PHE A 97 16.62 6.54 7.66
N VAL A 98 17.72 7.15 8.13
CA VAL A 98 18.73 7.89 7.33
C VAL A 98 19.22 7.17 6.05
N ASP A 99 19.22 5.84 6.03
CA ASP A 99 19.60 5.04 4.87
C ASP A 99 18.47 4.94 3.82
N ARG A 100 18.82 5.10 2.53
CA ARG A 100 17.84 5.12 1.43
C ARG A 100 17.03 3.82 1.34
N GLU A 101 17.65 2.66 1.56
CA GLU A 101 16.94 1.38 1.54
C GLU A 101 16.03 1.25 2.76
N LYS A 102 16.44 1.75 3.93
CA LYS A 102 15.57 1.83 5.11
C LYS A 102 14.38 2.76 4.93
N VAL A 103 14.56 3.95 4.32
CA VAL A 103 13.44 4.85 3.97
C VAL A 103 12.44 4.10 3.09
N ARG A 104 12.94 3.43 2.05
CA ARG A 104 12.10 2.68 1.11
C ARG A 104 11.35 1.56 1.81
N GLU A 105 12.01 0.79 2.66
CA GLU A 105 11.37 -0.31 3.39
C GLU A 105 10.35 0.21 4.42
N ALA A 106 10.64 1.32 5.11
CA ALA A 106 9.69 1.95 6.02
C ALA A 106 8.41 2.42 5.29
N LEU A 107 8.58 3.13 4.16
CA LEU A 107 7.46 3.55 3.31
C LEU A 107 6.67 2.36 2.81
N LYS A 108 7.33 1.28 2.37
CA LYS A 108 6.67 0.05 1.93
C LYS A 108 5.83 -0.58 3.05
N LEU A 109 6.37 -0.66 4.26
CA LEU A 109 5.67 -1.23 5.42
C LEU A 109 4.44 -0.41 5.80
N ILE A 110 4.60 0.91 5.86
CA ILE A 110 3.51 1.84 6.18
C ILE A 110 2.44 1.78 5.10
N SER A 111 2.83 1.86 3.82
CA SER A 111 1.92 1.73 2.68
C SER A 111 1.18 0.40 2.71
N ALA A 112 1.85 -0.72 3.00
CA ALA A 112 1.19 -2.02 3.11
C ALA A 112 0.19 -2.07 4.27
N TYR A 113 0.45 -1.37 5.39
CA TYR A 113 -0.50 -1.27 6.49
C TYR A 113 -1.69 -0.34 6.16
N SER A 114 -1.43 0.82 5.57
CA SER A 114 -2.46 1.82 5.23
C SER A 114 -3.43 1.36 4.15
N LEU A 115 -3.10 0.31 3.36
CA LEU A 115 -4.04 -0.31 2.42
C LEU A 115 -5.36 -0.75 3.05
N TYR A 116 -5.35 -1.06 4.35
CA TYR A 116 -6.50 -1.59 5.07
C TYR A 116 -7.35 -0.50 5.74
N TRP A 117 -6.94 0.76 5.64
CA TRP A 117 -7.54 1.88 6.35
C TRP A 117 -7.84 3.03 5.39
N ASP A 118 -9.13 3.22 5.07
CA ASP A 118 -9.59 4.38 4.31
C ASP A 118 -10.08 5.46 5.29
N GLY A 119 -9.57 6.70 5.18
CA GLY A 119 -9.99 7.84 6.00
C GLY A 119 -8.87 8.65 6.66
N ALA A 120 -9.22 9.82 7.21
CA ALA A 120 -8.30 10.79 7.82
C ALA A 120 -7.58 10.25 9.08
N GLU A 121 -8.15 9.26 9.76
CA GLU A 121 -7.51 8.58 10.89
C GLU A 121 -6.27 7.78 10.48
N SER A 122 -6.12 7.45 9.18
CA SER A 122 -4.95 6.74 8.65
C SER A 122 -3.66 7.50 8.95
N PHE A 123 -3.63 8.84 8.81
CA PHE A 123 -2.42 9.61 9.06
C PHE A 123 -2.07 9.71 10.55
N ARG A 124 -3.06 9.79 11.45
CA ARG A 124 -2.84 9.70 12.90
C ARG A 124 -2.17 8.37 13.24
N LEU A 125 -2.72 7.26 12.72
CA LEU A 125 -2.14 5.93 12.94
C LEU A 125 -0.72 5.83 12.39
N VAL A 126 -0.43 6.39 11.21
CA VAL A 126 0.94 6.41 10.67
C VAL A 126 1.90 7.19 11.58
N ARG A 127 1.47 8.33 12.14
CA ARG A 127 2.29 9.06 13.12
C ARG A 127 2.50 8.24 14.40
N CYS A 128 1.48 7.56 14.91
CA CYS A 128 1.62 6.66 16.04
C CYS A 128 2.56 5.48 15.73
N LEU A 129 2.51 4.92 14.51
CA LEU A 129 3.40 3.83 14.08
C LEU A 129 4.87 4.26 14.09
N LEU A 130 5.13 5.49 13.68
CA LEU A 130 6.48 6.07 13.65
C LEU A 130 6.96 6.50 15.04
N HIS A 131 6.05 6.70 16.00
CA HIS A 131 6.40 7.07 17.36
C HIS A 131 7.34 6.03 18.00
N GLY A 132 8.45 6.53 18.58
CA GLY A 132 9.42 5.69 19.27
C GLY A 132 10.20 4.71 18.38
N THR A 133 10.08 4.78 17.04
CA THR A 133 10.81 3.86 16.16
C THR A 133 12.29 4.19 16.09
N HIS A 134 12.67 5.47 16.13
CA HIS A 134 14.06 5.93 16.11
C HIS A 134 14.88 5.30 14.97
N GLY A 135 14.26 5.10 13.80
CA GLY A 135 14.90 4.52 12.62
C GLY A 135 15.04 2.98 12.65
N ASN A 136 14.42 2.31 13.62
CA ASN A 136 14.45 0.86 13.75
C ASN A 136 13.26 0.20 13.03
N LEU A 137 13.53 -0.45 11.89
CA LEU A 137 12.52 -1.15 11.09
C LEU A 137 11.85 -2.32 11.85
N GLN A 138 12.56 -2.97 12.78
CA GLN A 138 11.97 -4.03 13.59
C GLN A 138 10.94 -3.46 14.58
N GLN A 139 11.22 -2.28 15.15
CA GLN A 139 10.26 -1.62 16.03
C GLN A 139 9.03 -1.16 15.24
N LEU A 140 9.23 -0.59 14.04
CA LEU A 140 8.11 -0.25 13.15
C LEU A 140 7.22 -1.47 12.84
N ARG A 141 7.83 -2.63 12.54
CA ARG A 141 7.07 -3.88 12.32
C ARG A 141 6.27 -4.30 13.56
N LYS A 142 6.86 -4.21 14.76
CA LYS A 142 6.14 -4.48 16.02
C LYS A 142 4.95 -3.54 16.21
N ASN A 143 5.13 -2.25 15.94
CA ASN A 143 4.05 -1.26 16.03
C ASN A 143 2.92 -1.59 15.02
N ILE A 144 3.27 -2.02 13.81
CA ILE A 144 2.30 -2.48 12.79
C ILE A 144 1.53 -3.72 13.29
N ASP A 145 2.23 -4.71 13.85
CA ASP A 145 1.59 -5.93 14.34
C ASP A 145 0.67 -5.64 15.53
N LEU A 146 1.07 -4.73 16.44
CA LEU A 146 0.21 -4.25 17.51
C LEU A 146 -1.06 -3.59 16.95
N ALA A 147 -0.92 -2.69 15.98
CA ALA A 147 -2.05 -1.97 15.43
C ALA A 147 -3.01 -2.87 14.63
N ARG A 148 -2.49 -3.95 14.02
CA ARG A 148 -3.31 -5.00 13.41
C ARG A 148 -4.13 -5.78 14.43
N MET A 149 -3.64 -5.95 15.65
CA MET A 149 -4.37 -6.59 16.74
C MET A 149 -5.40 -5.63 17.34
N ASP A 150 -4.95 -4.46 17.80
CA ASP A 150 -5.79 -3.36 18.24
C ASP A 150 -5.06 -2.02 18.04
N TRP A 151 -5.53 -1.23 17.08
CA TRP A 151 -4.95 0.09 16.78
C TRP A 151 -5.11 1.08 17.92
N ARG A 152 -6.07 0.87 18.84
CA ARG A 152 -6.26 1.73 20.01
C ARG A 152 -5.10 1.59 20.98
N ASP A 153 -4.54 0.39 21.12
CA ASP A 153 -3.36 0.16 21.97
C ASP A 153 -2.14 0.91 21.43
N LEU A 154 -1.98 0.94 20.10
CA LEU A 154 -0.93 1.74 19.47
C LEU A 154 -1.12 3.24 19.78
N ILE A 155 -2.34 3.75 19.66
CA ILE A 155 -2.64 5.16 19.99
C ILE A 155 -2.33 5.44 21.45
N ILE A 156 -2.80 4.60 22.37
CA ILE A 156 -2.55 4.76 23.80
C ILE A 156 -1.03 4.77 24.08
N GLN A 157 -0.28 3.84 23.49
CA GLN A 157 1.17 3.78 23.67
C GLN A 157 1.92 5.00 23.11
N ALA A 158 1.43 5.57 22.01
CA ALA A 158 2.11 6.69 21.35
C ALA A 158 1.73 8.06 21.95
N GLU A 159 0.46 8.22 22.32
CA GLU A 159 -0.13 9.49 22.73
C GLU A 159 -0.25 9.67 24.25
N TYR A 160 -0.33 8.58 25.02
CA TYR A 160 -0.64 8.63 26.44
C TYR A 160 0.49 8.11 27.32
N GLU A 161 0.60 8.68 28.52
CA GLU A 161 1.41 8.17 29.61
C GLU A 161 0.50 7.62 30.72
N GLY A 162 0.85 6.44 31.24
CA GLY A 162 0.06 5.73 32.27
C GLY A 162 -1.36 5.34 31.84
N GLY A 163 -1.72 5.50 30.56
CA GLY A 163 -3.06 5.24 30.02
C GLY A 163 -4.10 6.31 30.33
N THR A 164 -3.73 7.40 31.00
CA THR A 164 -4.69 8.42 31.49
C THR A 164 -4.32 9.84 31.09
N GLN A 165 -3.04 10.14 30.90
CA GLN A 165 -2.58 11.47 30.55
C GLN A 165 -2.18 11.51 29.08
N GLN A 166 -2.94 12.21 28.24
CA GLN A 166 -2.56 12.42 26.85
C GLN A 166 -1.43 13.44 26.80
N LEU A 167 -0.24 13.00 26.37
CA LEU A 167 0.91 13.87 26.16
C LEU A 167 0.99 14.39 24.72
N ARG A 168 0.33 13.69 23.79
CA ARG A 168 0.42 14.01 22.36
C ARG A 168 -0.91 13.79 21.66
N ASN A 169 -1.18 14.59 20.63
CA ASN A 169 -2.34 14.43 19.78
C ASN A 169 -1.90 14.30 18.31
N TYR A 170 -1.80 13.07 17.82
CA TYR A 170 -1.34 12.80 16.45
C TYR A 170 -2.40 13.01 15.37
N ASN A 171 -3.56 13.58 15.72
CA ASN A 171 -4.35 14.29 14.72
C ASN A 171 -3.56 15.46 14.13
N HIS A 172 -2.63 16.04 14.89
CA HIS A 172 -1.73 17.10 14.45
C HIS A 172 -0.40 16.54 13.90
N PRO A 173 0.27 17.30 13.00
CA PRO A 173 1.60 16.96 12.48
C PRO A 173 2.68 16.79 13.56
N PHE A 174 3.73 16.03 13.25
CA PHE A 174 4.95 16.05 14.07
C PHE A 174 5.47 17.48 14.24
N GLY A 175 5.82 17.86 15.48
CA GLY A 175 6.24 19.22 15.85
C GLY A 175 5.11 20.10 16.41
N GLU A 176 3.86 19.75 16.12
CA GLU A 176 2.65 20.41 16.68
C GLU A 176 1.82 19.46 17.55
N ALA A 177 2.21 18.18 17.59
CA ALA A 177 1.47 17.14 18.29
C ALA A 177 1.68 17.14 19.82
N GLU A 178 2.63 17.89 20.38
CA GLU A 178 2.83 17.95 21.83
C GLU A 178 1.70 18.74 22.49
N MET A 179 1.00 18.13 23.44
CA MET A 179 -0.05 18.80 24.21
C MET A 179 0.62 19.61 25.33
N LEU A 180 0.22 20.87 25.48
CA LEU A 180 0.61 21.65 26.66
C LEU A 180 -0.20 21.15 27.88
N PRO A 181 0.32 21.30 29.12
CA PRO A 181 -0.37 20.83 30.33
C PRO A 181 -1.81 21.34 30.52
N ASP A 182 -2.20 22.41 29.81
CA ASP A 182 -3.46 23.12 29.95
C ASP A 182 -4.38 23.05 28.70
N ASP A 183 -4.04 22.22 27.70
CA ASP A 183 -4.92 22.06 26.53
C ASP A 183 -6.21 21.28 26.91
N PRO A 184 -7.41 21.81 26.65
CA PRO A 184 -8.66 21.15 27.01
C PRO A 184 -8.87 19.87 26.16
N ILE A 185 -9.33 18.81 26.84
CA ILE A 185 -9.68 17.49 26.29
C ILE A 185 -10.84 17.59 25.29
#